data_AF-S8CK47-F1
#
_entry.id   AF-S8CK47-F1
#
_cell.length_a   1.000
_cell.length_b   1.000
_cell.length_c   1.000
_cell.angle_alpha   90.00
_cell.angle_beta   90.00
_cell.angle_gamma   90.00
#
_symmetry.space_group_name_H-M   'P 1'
#
loop_
_entity.id
_entity.type
_entity.pdbx_description
1 polymer ?
#
loop_
_entity_poly.entity_id
_entity_poly.type
_entity_poly.pdbx_seq_one_letter_code
_entity_poly.pdbx_strand_id
1 'polypeptide(L)'
;HKMPLVRLDLRNEYALGVPELYGMAGEEDPKGILEGVAVAGLVGVLRQIGDLAEFAAEVFHGLQEDVTTTTSRSHRLIGRVKRLEAALSPLEKAVLAQRSHLHFAYTAGSIWHTRFRIEKSHFIYGDLPKFIMDSYEDCRGPPRLQLLDRFDPGGPGSCLKRYSDPSFFKRASSAACDEAQATTSKVSKDRAGRKTK
;
A
#
# COMPACT_ATOMS: atom_id res chain seq x y z
N HIS A 1 16.20 15.78 -3.34
CA HIS A 1 16.67 14.92 -2.23
C HIS A 1 15.66 13.79 -2.07
N LYS A 2 15.96 12.56 -2.50
CA LYS A 2 15.07 11.40 -2.29
C LYS A 2 15.33 10.91 -0.87
N MET A 3 14.39 11.12 0.05
CA MET A 3 14.43 10.37 1.30
C MET A 3 14.07 8.92 0.95
N PRO A 4 14.98 7.94 1.12
CA PRO A 4 14.56 6.55 1.13
C PRO A 4 13.50 6.38 2.22
N LEU A 5 12.47 5.57 1.98
CA LEU A 5 11.49 5.22 3.01
C LEU A 5 12.20 4.36 4.06
N VAL A 6 12.80 5.02 5.04
CA VAL A 6 13.47 4.39 6.17
C VAL A 6 12.40 3.71 7.01
N ARG A 7 12.48 2.38 7.14
CA ARG A 7 11.51 1.58 7.92
C ARG A 7 11.84 1.53 9.41
N LEU A 8 13.12 1.73 9.74
CA LEU A 8 13.63 1.80 11.09
C LEU A 8 14.80 2.79 11.09
N ASP A 9 14.73 3.82 11.93
CA ASP A 9 15.84 4.73 12.19
C ASP A 9 16.33 4.50 13.62
N LEU A 10 17.58 4.07 13.77
CA LEU A 10 18.15 3.79 15.08
C LEU A 10 18.54 5.10 15.76
N ARG A 11 17.84 5.42 16.85
CA ARG A 11 18.14 6.60 17.67
C ARG A 11 19.49 6.42 18.35
N ASN A 12 20.21 7.53 18.59
CA ASN A 12 21.50 7.51 19.29
C ASN A 12 21.35 6.91 20.71
N GLU A 13 22.21 5.95 21.06
CA GLU A 13 22.23 5.28 22.37
C GLU A 13 22.33 6.27 23.53
N TYR A 14 23.16 7.30 23.42
CA TYR A 14 23.31 8.31 24.48
C TYR A 14 22.10 9.24 24.58
N ALA A 15 21.32 9.38 23.50
CA ALA A 15 20.06 10.13 23.52
C ALA A 15 18.90 9.30 24.12
N LEU A 16 19.01 7.97 24.07
CA LEU A 16 18.09 7.02 24.71
C LEU A 16 18.49 6.70 26.16
N GLY A 17 19.74 6.97 26.53
CA GLY A 17 20.23 6.95 27.91
C GLY A 17 19.49 7.99 28.75
N VAL A 18 19.25 7.68 30.01
CA VAL A 18 18.60 8.63 30.94
C VAL A 18 19.65 9.69 31.32
N PRO A 19 19.47 10.98 30.94
CA PRO A 19 20.49 12.01 31.15
C PRO A 19 20.81 12.25 32.63
N GLU A 20 19.85 11.96 33.50
CA GLU A 20 19.95 12.08 34.95
C GLU A 20 21.03 11.17 35.54
N LEU A 21 21.39 10.06 34.87
CA LEU A 21 22.36 9.09 35.37
C LEU A 21 23.79 9.63 35.47
N TYR A 22 24.17 10.59 34.63
CA TYR A 22 25.45 11.29 34.73
C TYR A 22 25.31 12.72 35.27
N GLY A 23 24.10 13.32 35.22
CA GLY A 23 23.82 14.63 35.81
C GLY A 23 23.76 14.63 37.34
N MET A 24 23.66 13.46 37.98
CA MET A 24 23.65 13.29 39.44
C MET A 24 25.06 13.25 40.07
N ALA A 25 26.11 13.08 39.26
CA ALA A 25 27.49 13.17 39.73
C ALA A 25 27.93 14.64 39.81
N GLY A 26 28.57 15.03 40.92
CA GLY A 26 29.12 16.37 41.06
C GLY A 26 30.24 16.62 40.04
N GLU A 27 30.38 17.86 39.58
CA GLU A 27 31.35 18.26 38.53
C GLU A 27 32.82 17.94 38.92
N GLU A 28 33.09 17.72 40.21
CA GLU A 28 34.40 17.35 40.76
C GLU A 28 34.62 15.83 40.95
N ASP A 29 33.66 14.97 40.58
CA ASP A 29 33.80 13.51 40.59
C ASP A 29 33.84 12.94 39.16
N PRO A 30 34.99 12.98 38.48
CA PRO A 30 35.13 12.49 37.11
C PRO A 30 34.86 10.98 37.00
N LYS A 31 35.02 10.23 38.10
CA LYS A 31 34.76 8.79 38.13
C LYS A 31 33.26 8.53 38.14
N GLY A 32 32.50 9.24 38.99
CA GLY A 32 31.04 9.19 39.02
C GLY A 32 30.40 9.58 37.68
N ILE A 33 30.95 10.61 37.00
CA ILE A 33 30.48 11.01 35.67
C ILE A 33 30.71 9.88 34.64
N LEU A 34 31.91 9.28 34.63
CA LEU A 34 32.23 8.18 33.71
C LEU A 34 31.34 6.96 33.94
N GLU A 35 31.12 6.59 35.20
CA GLU A 35 30.21 5.49 35.58
C GLU A 35 28.77 5.81 35.13
N GLY A 36 28.30 7.04 35.35
CA GLY A 36 26.98 7.49 34.91
C GLY A 36 26.79 7.43 33.39
N VAL A 37 27.78 7.88 32.61
CA VAL A 37 27.76 7.81 31.13
C VAL A 37 27.80 6.36 30.66
N ALA A 38 28.59 5.50 31.28
CA ALA A 38 28.66 4.08 30.94
C ALA A 38 27.32 3.37 31.17
N VAL A 39 26.66 3.64 32.32
CA VAL A 39 25.33 3.10 32.61
C VAL A 39 24.28 3.67 31.66
N ALA A 40 24.29 4.99 31.39
CA ALA A 40 23.38 5.61 30.43
C ALA A 40 23.53 5.03 29.01
N GLY A 41 24.77 4.80 28.56
CA GLY A 41 25.06 4.16 27.28
C GLY A 41 24.53 2.73 27.20
N LEU A 42 24.75 1.91 28.25
CA LEU A 42 24.22 0.55 28.29
C LEU A 42 22.69 0.52 28.26
N VAL A 43 22.03 1.42 29.00
CA VAL A 43 20.56 1.59 28.95
C VAL A 43 20.10 2.01 27.55
N GLY A 44 20.85 2.90 26.90
CA GLY A 44 20.62 3.32 25.52
C GLY A 44 20.64 2.15 24.53
N VAL A 45 21.68 1.32 24.60
CA VAL A 45 21.82 0.11 23.78
C VAL A 45 20.67 -0.88 24.06
N LEU A 46 20.29 -1.08 25.32
CA LEU A 46 19.16 -1.94 25.68
C LEU A 46 17.85 -1.45 25.05
N ARG A 47 17.62 -0.13 25.01
CA ARG A 47 16.45 0.46 24.34
C ARG A 47 16.50 0.26 22.82
N GLN A 48 17.65 0.48 22.18
CA GLN A 48 17.80 0.23 20.74
C GLN A 48 17.49 -1.24 20.38
N ILE A 49 17.92 -2.18 21.20
CA ILE A 49 17.60 -3.60 21.01
C ILE A 49 16.10 -3.85 21.16
N GLY A 50 15.44 -3.17 22.11
CA GLY A 50 13.98 -3.18 22.26
C GLY A 50 13.26 -2.70 21.01
N ASP A 51 13.65 -1.52 20.49
CA ASP A 51 13.08 -0.94 19.27
C ASP A 51 13.29 -1.87 18.05
N LEU A 52 14.48 -2.49 17.94
CA LEU A 52 14.78 -3.45 16.88
C LEU A 52 13.94 -4.73 17.01
N ALA A 53 13.70 -5.21 18.22
CA ALA A 53 12.88 -6.40 18.47
C ALA A 53 11.41 -6.14 18.11
N GLU A 54 10.88 -4.95 18.44
CA GLU A 54 9.55 -4.51 18.03
C GLU A 54 9.43 -4.46 16.50
N PHE A 55 10.38 -3.83 15.83
CA PHE A 55 10.42 -3.78 14.36
C PHE A 55 10.48 -5.18 13.73
N ALA A 56 11.31 -6.08 14.27
CA ALA A 56 11.39 -7.46 13.80
C ALA A 56 10.05 -8.18 13.96
N ALA A 57 9.36 -7.99 15.08
CA ALA A 57 8.04 -8.58 15.33
C ALA A 57 7.01 -8.10 14.28
N GLU A 58 7.00 -6.82 13.93
CA GLU A 58 6.11 -6.30 12.87
C GLU A 58 6.40 -6.93 11.51
N VAL A 59 7.67 -7.06 11.13
CA VAL A 59 8.07 -7.67 9.85
C VAL A 59 7.64 -9.14 9.80
N PHE A 60 7.90 -9.90 10.85
CA PHE A 60 7.53 -11.32 10.90
C PHE A 60 6.02 -11.53 10.98
N HIS A 61 5.29 -10.63 11.64
CA HIS A 61 3.83 -10.67 11.65
C HIS A 61 3.24 -10.49 10.25
N GLY A 62 3.69 -9.47 9.51
CA GLY A 62 3.24 -9.27 8.13
C GLY A 62 3.56 -10.45 7.21
N LEU A 63 4.77 -11.01 7.34
CA LEU A 63 5.15 -12.22 6.59
C LEU A 63 4.26 -13.42 6.94
N GLN A 64 3.93 -13.58 8.22
CA GLN A 64 3.04 -14.66 8.67
C GLN A 64 1.64 -14.51 8.07
N GLU A 65 1.09 -13.29 8.01
CA GLU A 65 -0.19 -13.03 7.37
C GLU A 65 -0.17 -13.44 5.88
N ASP A 66 0.86 -13.05 5.14
CA ASP A 66 1.02 -13.42 3.73
C ASP A 66 1.18 -14.94 3.53
N VAL A 67 1.94 -15.61 4.41
CA VAL A 67 2.13 -17.07 4.36
C VAL A 67 0.83 -17.80 4.68
N THR A 68 0.06 -17.34 5.66
CA THR A 68 -1.21 -17.96 6.05
C THR A 68 -2.27 -17.81 4.96
N THR A 69 -2.39 -16.62 4.35
CA THR A 69 -3.30 -16.38 3.22
C THR A 69 -2.91 -17.22 2.00
N THR A 70 -1.62 -17.33 1.71
CA THR A 70 -1.10 -18.15 0.60
C THR A 70 -1.33 -19.64 0.85
N THR A 71 -1.07 -20.12 2.07
CA THR A 71 -1.32 -21.51 2.47
C THR A 71 -2.80 -21.89 2.34
N SER A 72 -3.70 -21.01 2.80
CA SER A 72 -5.16 -21.20 2.66
C SER A 72 -5.59 -21.32 1.19
N ARG A 73 -5.06 -20.45 0.32
CA ARG A 73 -5.29 -20.52 -1.13
C ARG A 73 -4.74 -21.80 -1.75
N SER A 74 -3.54 -22.21 -1.35
CA SER A 74 -2.89 -23.45 -1.79
C SER A 74 -3.73 -24.68 -1.42
N HIS A 75 -4.19 -24.76 -0.17
CA HIS A 75 -5.02 -25.86 0.30
C HIS A 75 -6.33 -25.97 -0.50
N ARG A 76 -6.99 -24.83 -0.76
CA ARG A 76 -8.18 -24.77 -1.61
C ARG A 76 -7.91 -25.23 -3.04
N LEU A 77 -6.75 -24.86 -3.60
CA LEU A 77 -6.34 -25.28 -4.94
C LEU A 77 -6.10 -26.80 -4.98
N ILE A 78 -5.38 -27.36 -4.02
CA ILE A 78 -5.12 -28.80 -3.92
C ILE A 78 -6.44 -29.58 -3.83
N GLY A 79 -7.39 -29.12 -3.01
CA GLY A 79 -8.71 -29.75 -2.93
C GLY A 79 -9.48 -29.71 -4.25
N ARG A 80 -9.33 -28.65 -5.06
CA ARG A 80 -9.90 -28.58 -6.42
C ARG A 80 -9.20 -29.51 -7.39
N VAL A 81 -7.87 -29.60 -7.35
CA VAL A 81 -7.08 -30.48 -8.21
C VAL A 81 -7.48 -31.93 -7.99
N LYS A 82 -7.54 -32.40 -6.73
CA LYS A 82 -7.98 -33.78 -6.42
C LYS A 82 -9.37 -34.10 -6.96
N ARG A 83 -10.32 -33.15 -6.86
CA ARG A 83 -11.67 -33.34 -7.42
C ARG A 83 -11.67 -33.39 -8.94
N LEU A 84 -10.85 -32.57 -9.60
CA LEU A 84 -10.71 -32.59 -11.05
C LEU A 84 -10.07 -33.90 -11.53
N GLU A 85 -9.03 -34.37 -10.85
CA GLU A 85 -8.36 -35.63 -11.14
C GLU A 85 -9.34 -36.81 -11.03
N ALA A 86 -10.15 -36.86 -9.98
CA ALA A 86 -11.18 -37.89 -9.82
C ALA A 86 -12.28 -37.81 -10.90
N ALA A 87 -12.61 -36.61 -11.38
CA ALA A 87 -13.61 -36.40 -12.43
C ALA A 87 -13.07 -36.66 -13.84
N LEU A 88 -11.75 -36.72 -14.03
CA LEU A 88 -11.12 -36.78 -15.36
C LEU A 88 -11.42 -38.11 -16.07
N SER A 89 -11.20 -39.25 -15.39
CA SER A 89 -11.40 -40.57 -16.00
C SER A 89 -12.84 -40.83 -16.47
N PRO A 90 -13.90 -40.58 -15.68
CA PRO A 90 -15.27 -40.74 -16.18
C PRO A 90 -15.63 -39.73 -17.27
N LEU A 91 -15.11 -38.49 -17.19
CA LEU A 91 -15.32 -37.48 -18.23
C LEU A 91 -14.69 -37.90 -19.56
N GLU A 92 -13.45 -38.37 -19.55
CA GLU A 92 -12.72 -38.84 -20.73
C GLU A 92 -13.48 -39.99 -21.41
N LYS A 93 -13.94 -40.97 -20.63
CA LYS A 93 -14.77 -42.07 -21.15
C LYS A 93 -16.08 -41.57 -21.78
N ALA A 94 -16.76 -40.61 -21.13
CA ALA A 94 -18.00 -40.04 -21.65
C ALA A 94 -17.79 -39.26 -22.96
N VAL A 95 -16.68 -38.53 -23.09
CA VAL A 95 -16.31 -37.82 -24.31
C VAL A 95 -15.98 -38.80 -25.44
N LEU A 96 -15.16 -39.82 -25.16
CA LEU A 96 -14.75 -40.82 -26.17
C LEU A 96 -15.91 -41.72 -26.64
N ALA A 97 -16.92 -41.93 -25.80
CA ALA A 97 -18.10 -42.73 -26.16
C ALA A 97 -19.06 -42.00 -27.14
N GLN A 98 -18.94 -40.68 -27.30
CA GLN A 98 -19.80 -39.92 -28.21
C GLN A 98 -19.35 -40.06 -29.68
N ARG A 99 -20.33 -40.25 -30.57
CA ARG A 99 -20.09 -40.35 -32.02
C ARG A 99 -20.08 -39.00 -32.75
N SER A 100 -20.57 -37.94 -32.11
CA SER A 100 -20.65 -36.59 -32.68
C SER A 100 -20.34 -35.56 -31.59
N HIS A 101 -19.46 -34.61 -31.91
CA HIS A 101 -18.97 -33.58 -30.98
C HIS A 101 -19.52 -32.18 -31.30
N LEU A 102 -20.38 -32.04 -32.32
CA LEU A 102 -20.95 -30.76 -32.74
C LEU A 102 -21.69 -30.04 -31.61
N HIS A 103 -22.32 -30.80 -30.71
CA HIS A 103 -23.06 -30.24 -29.57
C HIS A 103 -22.17 -29.39 -28.63
N PHE A 104 -20.87 -29.70 -28.50
CA PHE A 104 -19.96 -28.93 -27.64
C PHE A 104 -19.75 -27.48 -28.11
N ALA A 105 -19.80 -27.25 -29.44
CA ALA A 105 -19.61 -25.92 -30.01
C ALA A 105 -20.85 -25.02 -29.88
N TYR A 106 -22.05 -25.60 -29.79
CA TYR A 106 -23.32 -24.86 -29.83
C TYR A 106 -24.15 -24.94 -28.54
N THR A 107 -23.59 -25.52 -27.48
CA THR A 107 -24.25 -25.52 -26.15
C THR A 107 -24.23 -24.11 -25.56
N ALA A 108 -25.41 -23.54 -25.29
CA ALA A 108 -25.50 -22.26 -24.59
C ALA A 108 -24.82 -22.34 -23.21
N GLY A 109 -23.93 -21.39 -22.91
CA GLY A 109 -23.16 -21.35 -21.65
C GLY A 109 -21.75 -21.97 -21.71
N SER A 110 -21.27 -22.40 -22.88
CA SER A 110 -19.90 -22.92 -23.08
C SER A 110 -18.81 -21.86 -23.24
N ILE A 111 -19.16 -20.56 -23.19
CA ILE A 111 -18.20 -19.46 -23.30
C ILE A 111 -17.44 -19.32 -21.98
N TRP A 112 -16.18 -19.74 -21.99
CA TRP A 112 -15.28 -19.55 -20.86
C TRP A 112 -14.55 -18.21 -20.95
N HIS A 113 -14.41 -17.53 -19.81
CA HIS A 113 -13.59 -16.32 -19.69
C HIS A 113 -12.73 -16.39 -18.43
N THR A 114 -11.49 -15.93 -18.52
CA THR A 114 -10.65 -15.72 -17.34
C THR A 114 -11.29 -14.63 -16.47
N ARG A 115 -11.23 -14.79 -15.15
CA ARG A 115 -11.48 -13.67 -14.23
C ARG A 115 -10.19 -12.88 -14.08
N PHE A 116 -9.94 -11.94 -14.99
CA PHE A 116 -8.85 -10.98 -14.84
C PHE A 116 -9.33 -9.82 -13.96
N ARG A 117 -8.75 -9.67 -12.77
CA ARG A 117 -8.99 -8.49 -11.93
C ARG A 117 -7.78 -7.57 -12.08
N ILE A 118 -8.01 -6.38 -12.62
CA ILE A 118 -7.02 -5.31 -12.64
C ILE A 118 -7.19 -4.56 -11.33
N GLU A 119 -6.24 -4.73 -10.41
CA GLU A 119 -6.14 -3.87 -9.24
C GLU A 119 -5.74 -2.46 -9.69
N LYS A 120 -6.38 -1.46 -9.10
CA LYS A 120 -6.16 -0.05 -9.39
C LYS A 120 -6.08 0.69 -8.07
N SER A 121 -5.42 1.85 -8.07
CA SER A 121 -5.27 2.70 -6.88
C SER A 121 -4.46 2.04 -5.77
N HIS A 122 -3.19 1.72 -6.03
CA HIS A 122 -2.29 1.10 -5.03
C HIS A 122 -1.79 2.06 -3.94
N PHE A 123 -2.05 3.37 -4.09
CA PHE A 123 -1.62 4.40 -3.15
C PHE A 123 -2.86 5.07 -2.57
N ILE A 124 -3.48 4.41 -1.59
CA ILE A 124 -4.62 4.93 -0.83
C ILE A 124 -4.20 5.03 0.62
N TYR A 125 -4.71 6.04 1.33
CA TYR A 125 -4.44 6.26 2.75
C TYR A 125 -4.71 5.01 3.62
N GLY A 126 -5.76 4.23 3.28
CA GLY A 126 -6.11 3.00 4.02
C GLY A 126 -5.12 1.85 3.84
N ASP A 127 -4.29 1.88 2.79
CA ASP A 127 -3.27 0.86 2.53
C ASP A 127 -1.88 1.32 3.01
N LEU A 128 -1.81 2.47 3.71
CA LEU A 128 -0.55 3.04 4.16
C LEU A 128 0.06 2.18 5.28
N PRO A 129 1.31 1.72 5.14
CA PRO A 129 1.97 0.97 6.20
C PRO A 129 2.08 1.77 7.51
N LYS A 130 1.95 1.07 8.64
CA LYS A 130 1.99 1.67 9.99
C LYS A 130 3.23 2.55 10.21
N PHE A 131 4.42 2.06 9.87
CA PHE A 131 5.66 2.84 10.01
C PHE A 131 5.64 4.20 9.28
N ILE A 132 4.89 4.32 8.17
CA ILE A 132 4.69 5.60 7.49
C ILE A 132 3.62 6.41 8.21
N MET A 133 2.54 5.76 8.66
CA MET A 133 1.47 6.40 9.44
C MET A 133 2.01 7.06 10.71
N ASP A 134 2.86 6.38 11.47
CA ASP A 134 3.42 6.90 12.72
C ASP A 134 4.20 8.20 12.45
N SER A 135 5.07 8.19 11.43
CA SER A 135 5.80 9.39 11.00
C SER A 135 4.88 10.49 10.45
N TYR A 136 3.75 10.12 9.84
CA TYR A 136 2.76 11.05 9.32
C TYR A 136 1.97 11.72 10.45
N GLU A 137 1.67 11.00 11.52
CA GLU A 137 0.99 11.53 12.71
C GLU A 137 1.88 12.49 13.51
N ASP A 138 3.19 12.24 13.54
CA ASP A 138 4.18 13.15 14.13
C ASP A 138 4.37 14.44 13.31
N CYS A 139 3.98 14.45 12.03
CA CYS A 139 4.09 15.62 11.18
C CYS A 139 3.10 16.71 11.60
N ARG A 140 3.48 17.98 11.33
CA ARG A 140 2.58 19.11 11.58
C ARG A 140 1.37 19.03 10.66
N GLY A 141 0.19 18.95 11.25
CA GLY A 141 -1.07 19.02 10.54
C GLY A 141 -1.27 20.37 9.82
N PRO A 142 -2.21 20.42 8.84
CA PRO A 142 -2.49 21.65 8.13
C PRO A 142 -3.08 22.71 9.07
N PRO A 143 -2.93 24.01 8.74
CA PRO A 143 -3.61 25.08 9.48
C PRO A 143 -5.11 24.82 9.54
N ARG A 144 -5.78 25.30 10.60
CA ARG A 144 -7.23 25.13 10.83
C ARG A 144 -8.09 26.02 9.92
N LEU A 145 -7.90 25.90 8.60
CA LEU A 145 -8.60 26.68 7.57
C LEU A 145 -10.09 26.40 7.51
N GLN A 146 -10.55 25.29 8.10
CA GLN A 146 -11.96 24.96 8.26
C GLN A 146 -12.77 26.06 8.97
N LEU A 147 -12.11 26.86 9.82
CA LEU A 147 -12.72 28.01 10.50
C LEU A 147 -13.11 29.13 9.53
N LEU A 148 -12.48 29.18 8.35
CA LEU A 148 -12.71 30.18 7.32
C LEU A 148 -13.74 29.73 6.28
N ASP A 149 -14.09 28.44 6.22
CA ASP A 149 -15.02 27.88 5.24
C ASP A 149 -16.39 28.59 5.25
N ARG A 150 -16.82 29.10 6.42
CA ARG A 150 -18.06 29.87 6.56
C ARG A 150 -18.09 31.18 5.76
N PHE A 151 -16.92 31.69 5.39
CA PHE A 151 -16.77 32.92 4.61
C PHE A 151 -16.42 32.64 3.14
N ASP A 152 -16.22 31.39 2.76
CA ASP A 152 -15.88 31.00 1.40
C ASP A 152 -17.14 30.56 0.63
N PRO A 153 -17.31 31.00 -0.64
CA PRO A 153 -18.47 30.63 -1.44
C PRO A 153 -18.53 29.13 -1.78
N GLY A 154 -17.42 28.40 -1.64
CA GLY A 154 -17.34 26.96 -1.90
C GLY A 154 -17.81 26.08 -0.74
N GLY A 155 -18.13 26.65 0.42
CA GLY A 155 -18.67 25.92 1.57
C GLY A 155 -17.65 25.05 2.32
N PRO A 156 -18.10 24.10 3.15
CA PRO A 156 -17.23 23.29 4.01
C PRO A 156 -16.12 22.55 3.25
N GLY A 157 -14.88 22.67 3.75
CA GLY A 157 -13.67 22.08 3.20
C GLY A 157 -13.08 22.82 2.00
N SER A 158 -13.67 23.91 1.53
CA SER A 158 -13.18 24.64 0.36
C SER A 158 -11.87 25.36 0.63
N CYS A 159 -11.71 26.00 1.80
CA CYS A 159 -10.48 26.71 2.15
C CYS A 159 -9.30 25.74 2.26
N LEU A 160 -9.53 24.55 2.82
CA LEU A 160 -8.49 23.52 2.91
C LEU A 160 -8.11 22.97 1.53
N LYS A 161 -9.07 22.74 0.63
CA LYS A 161 -8.80 22.32 -0.75
C LYS A 161 -7.99 23.37 -1.53
N ARG A 162 -8.21 24.67 -1.31
CA ARG A 162 -7.39 25.73 -1.91
C ARG A 162 -5.95 25.71 -1.41
N TYR A 163 -5.73 25.30 -0.17
CA TYR A 163 -4.40 25.14 0.41
C TYR A 163 -3.70 23.86 -0.08
N SER A 164 -4.40 22.72 -0.04
CA SER A 164 -3.91 21.43 -0.52
C SER A 164 -5.07 20.54 -0.96
N ASP A 165 -5.07 20.13 -2.24
CA ASP A 165 -6.07 19.23 -2.81
C ASP A 165 -5.42 17.95 -3.37
N PRO A 166 -5.51 16.81 -2.64
CA PRO A 166 -4.97 15.53 -3.08
C PRO A 166 -5.58 15.00 -4.39
N SER A 167 -6.77 15.49 -4.78
CA SER A 167 -7.47 15.06 -5.98
C SER A 167 -7.18 15.90 -7.21
N PHE A 168 -6.39 16.97 -7.08
CA PHE A 168 -6.02 17.86 -8.17
C PHE A 168 -5.43 17.11 -9.37
N PHE A 169 -4.41 16.27 -9.16
CA PHE A 169 -3.74 15.54 -10.23
C PHE A 169 -4.66 14.56 -10.95
N LYS A 170 -5.56 13.90 -10.22
CA LYS A 170 -6.54 12.98 -10.82
C LYS A 170 -7.46 13.75 -11.79
N ARG A 171 -7.94 14.94 -11.40
CA ARG A 171 -8.81 15.78 -12.24
C ARG A 171 -8.06 16.41 -13.41
N ALA A 172 -6.84 16.91 -13.19
CA ALA A 172 -6.04 17.49 -14.26
C ALA A 172 -5.68 16.45 -15.33
N SER A 173 -5.34 15.22 -14.90
CA SER A 173 -5.06 14.12 -15.81
C SER A 173 -6.29 13.65 -16.59
N SER A 174 -7.47 13.61 -15.98
CA SER A 174 -8.70 13.25 -16.70
C SER A 174 -9.07 14.30 -17.74
N ALA A 175 -8.99 15.59 -17.39
CA ALA A 175 -9.26 16.68 -18.32
C ALA A 175 -8.30 16.67 -19.53
N ALA A 176 -7.01 16.41 -19.30
CA ALA A 176 -6.03 16.28 -20.38
C ALA A 176 -6.32 15.07 -21.30
N CYS A 177 -6.81 13.95 -20.75
CA CYS A 177 -7.26 12.80 -21.54
C CYS A 177 -8.50 13.12 -22.36
N ASP A 178 -9.47 13.86 -21.80
CA ASP A 178 -10.69 14.24 -22.50
C ASP A 178 -10.38 15.19 -23.68
N GLU A 179 -9.43 16.11 -23.53
CA GLU A 179 -8.96 16.98 -24.63
C GLU A 179 -8.18 16.20 -25.71
N ALA A 180 -7.38 15.19 -25.33
CA ALA A 180 -6.68 14.31 -26.27
C ALA A 180 -7.66 13.41 -27.06
N GLN A 181 -8.76 12.98 -26.44
CA GLN A 181 -9.83 12.23 -27.12
C GLN A 181 -10.69 13.13 -28.02
N ALA A 182 -10.92 14.38 -27.62
CA ALA A 182 -11.61 15.36 -28.45
C ALA A 182 -10.81 15.78 -29.70
N THR A 183 -9.48 15.80 -29.64
CA THR A 183 -8.62 16.10 -30.79
C THR A 183 -8.49 14.92 -31.76
N THR A 184 -8.34 13.68 -31.24
CA THR A 184 -8.30 12.46 -32.08
C THR A 184 -9.64 12.16 -32.77
N SER A 185 -10.77 12.40 -32.10
CA SER A 185 -12.10 12.30 -32.71
C SER A 185 -12.32 13.35 -33.82
N LYS A 186 -11.86 14.60 -33.63
CA LYS A 186 -11.87 15.64 -34.69
C LYS A 186 -11.03 15.25 -35.91
N VAL A 187 -9.81 14.74 -35.71
CA VAL A 187 -8.93 14.27 -36.81
C VAL A 187 -9.55 13.10 -37.58
N SER A 188 -10.25 12.18 -36.89
CA SER A 188 -10.95 11.07 -37.56
C SER A 188 -12.16 11.54 -38.39
N LYS A 189 -12.86 12.58 -37.94
CA LYS A 189 -14.02 13.18 -38.62
C LYS A 189 -13.61 13.98 -39.87
N ASP A 190 -12.50 14.72 -39.81
CA ASP A 190 -11.93 15.40 -40.97
C ASP A 190 -11.42 14.43 -42.04
N ARG A 191 -10.89 13.26 -41.63
CA ARG A 191 -10.46 12.21 -42.57
C ARG A 191 -11.65 11.50 -43.24
N ALA A 192 -12.81 11.44 -42.59
CA ALA A 192 -14.06 10.91 -43.17
C ALA A 192 -14.68 11.90 -44.17
N GLY A 193 -14.67 13.21 -43.88
CA GLY A 193 -15.19 14.24 -44.79
C GLY A 193 -14.38 14.41 -46.09
N ARG A 194 -13.08 14.05 -46.07
CA ARG A 194 -12.20 14.13 -47.24
C ARG A 194 -12.32 12.96 -48.22
N LYS A 195 -13.04 11.89 -47.86
CA LYS A 195 -13.35 10.74 -48.75
C LYS A 195 -14.66 10.89 -49.53
N THR A 196 -15.40 11.96 -49.27
CA THR A 196 -16.63 12.31 -50.00
C THR A 196 -16.40 13.61 -50.77
N LYS A 197 -15.61 13.53 -51.83
CA LYS A 197 -15.65 14.45 -52.98
C LYS A 197 -15.00 13.78 -54.17
#